data_AF-A0A838N3F5-F1
#
_entry.id   AF-A0A838N3F5-F1
#
_cell.length_a   1.000
_cell.length_b   1.000
_cell.length_c   1.000
_cell.angle_alpha   90.00
_cell.angle_beta   90.00
_cell.angle_gamma   90.00
#
_symmetry.space_group_name_H-M   'P 1'
#
loop_
_entity.id
_entity.type
_entity.pdbx_description
1 polymer ?
#
loop_
_entity_poly.entity_id
_entity_poly.type
_entity_poly.pdbx_seq_one_letter_code
_entity_poly.pdbx_strand_id
1 'polypeptide(L)'
;MIYLDYNATTPLCEPARAAMLPYLDRHFGNASSIHSAGREARAAIDDARDRLAAVLRAKPHELIFTGSGTESNNLAVLGLARSQRGRGRHLICSSVEHHAV
;
A
#
# COMPACT_ATOMS: atom_id res chain seq x y z
N MET A 1 -12.13 -19.59 -21.91
CA MET A 1 -11.21 -18.47 -22.21
C MET A 1 -9.89 -18.77 -21.53
N ILE A 2 -8.76 -18.61 -22.21
CA ILE A 2 -7.42 -18.69 -21.60
C ILE A 2 -6.97 -17.26 -21.35
N TYR A 3 -6.68 -16.91 -20.09
CA TYR A 3 -6.24 -15.57 -19.70
C TYR A 3 -4.71 -15.52 -19.64
N LEU A 4 -4.09 -14.62 -20.40
CA LEU A 4 -2.63 -14.51 -20.52
C LEU A 4 -2.12 -13.08 -20.27
N ASP A 5 -2.89 -12.27 -19.53
CA ASP A 5 -2.61 -10.84 -19.29
C ASP A 5 -2.35 -10.53 -17.80
N TYR A 6 -1.66 -11.43 -17.10
CA TYR A 6 -1.39 -11.33 -15.66
C TYR A 6 -0.50 -10.15 -15.26
N ASN A 7 0.20 -9.53 -16.21
CA ASN A 7 0.98 -8.32 -15.97
C ASN A 7 0.10 -7.07 -15.85
N ALA A 8 -1.09 -7.07 -16.46
CA ALA A 8 -2.03 -5.95 -16.37
C ALA A 8 -2.84 -6.01 -15.06
N THR A 9 -3.29 -7.20 -14.67
CA THR A 9 -3.92 -7.43 -13.36
C THR A 9 -3.95 -8.93 -13.03
N THR A 10 -4.30 -9.26 -11.79
CA THR A 10 -4.40 -10.66 -11.34
C THR A 10 -5.78 -10.89 -10.71
N PRO A 11 -6.39 -12.08 -10.89
CA PRO A 11 -7.56 -12.45 -10.13
C PRO A 11 -7.21 -12.51 -8.65
N LEU A 12 -8.12 -12.03 -7.80
CA LEU A 12 -7.94 -12.12 -6.35
C LEU A 12 -7.89 -13.61 -5.94
N CYS A 13 -6.80 -14.02 -5.29
CA CYS A 13 -6.68 -15.38 -4.81
C CYS A 13 -7.63 -15.65 -3.63
N GLU A 14 -8.14 -16.87 -3.51
CA GLU A 14 -9.13 -17.21 -2.48
C GLU A 14 -8.67 -16.89 -1.04
N PRO A 15 -7.40 -17.12 -0.65
CA PRO A 15 -6.94 -16.74 0.69
C PRO A 15 -7.04 -15.23 0.95
N ALA A 16 -6.72 -14.39 -0.04
CA ALA A 16 -6.83 -12.94 0.09
C ALA A 16 -8.31 -12.52 0.17
N ARG A 17 -9.17 -13.11 -0.67
CA ARG A 17 -10.62 -12.89 -0.60
C ARG A 17 -11.19 -13.25 0.77
N ALA A 18 -10.85 -14.42 1.30
CA ALA A 18 -11.30 -14.89 2.60
C ALA A 18 -10.82 -13.98 3.74
N ALA A 19 -9.59 -13.46 3.67
CA ALA A 19 -9.07 -12.51 4.66
C ALA A 19 -9.76 -11.13 4.61
N MET A 20 -10.23 -10.69 3.44
CA MET A 20 -10.92 -9.41 3.27
C MET A 20 -12.38 -9.43 3.73
N LEU A 21 -13.11 -10.52 3.46
CA LEU A 21 -14.56 -10.62 3.68
C LEU A 21 -15.00 -10.21 5.10
N PRO A 22 -14.34 -10.63 6.20
CA PRO A 22 -14.74 -10.23 7.54
C PRO A 22 -14.79 -8.72 7.76
N TYR A 23 -13.91 -7.95 7.10
CA TYR A 23 -13.85 -6.48 7.22
C TYR A 23 -14.87 -5.75 6.33
N LEU A 24 -15.49 -6.46 5.39
CA LEU A 24 -16.58 -5.94 4.55
C LEU A 24 -17.96 -6.17 5.19
N ASP A 25 -18.08 -7.11 6.13
CA ASP A 25 -19.36 -7.50 6.75
C ASP A 25 -19.41 -7.21 8.26
N ARG A 26 -18.41 -7.67 9.03
CA ARG A 26 -18.48 -7.75 10.51
C ARG A 26 -17.53 -6.82 11.25
N HIS A 27 -16.29 -6.69 10.76
CA HIS A 27 -15.23 -5.90 11.38
C HIS A 27 -15.08 -4.53 10.70
N PHE A 28 -16.19 -3.81 10.56
CA PHE A 28 -16.28 -2.51 9.87
C PHE A 28 -15.91 -1.31 10.75
N GLY A 29 -15.32 -1.55 11.93
CA GLY A 29 -15.00 -0.50 12.88
C GLY A 29 -14.02 0.54 12.32
N ASN A 30 -14.20 1.81 12.69
CA ASN A 30 -13.24 2.85 12.35
C ASN A 30 -11.95 2.65 13.17
N ALA A 31 -10.82 2.39 12.52
CA ALA A 31 -9.52 2.16 13.15
C ALA A 31 -8.97 3.35 13.97
N SER A 32 -9.57 4.54 13.84
CA SER A 32 -9.24 5.71 14.67
C SER A 32 -10.04 5.76 15.99
N SER A 33 -11.06 4.91 16.15
CA SER A 33 -11.89 4.89 17.35
C SER A 33 -11.24 4.11 18.50
N ILE A 34 -11.39 4.60 19.74
CA ILE A 34 -10.82 3.98 20.94
C ILE A 34 -11.61 2.79 21.46
N HIS A 35 -12.87 2.61 21.04
CA HIS A 35 -13.73 1.50 21.49
C HIS A 35 -13.32 0.16 20.87
N SER A 36 -13.88 -0.95 21.36
CA SER A 36 -13.51 -2.32 20.97
C SER A 36 -13.46 -2.52 19.45
N ALA A 37 -14.52 -2.16 18.73
CA ALA A 37 -14.57 -2.33 17.26
C ALA A 37 -13.49 -1.52 16.52
N GLY A 38 -13.11 -0.34 17.02
CA GLY A 38 -12.03 0.46 16.41
C GLY A 38 -10.65 -0.13 16.69
N ARG A 39 -10.42 -0.62 17.91
CA ARG A 39 -9.17 -1.32 18.27
C ARG A 39 -8.99 -2.62 17.48
N GLU A 40 -10.08 -3.34 17.23
CA GLU A 40 -10.06 -4.56 16.39
C GLU A 40 -9.64 -4.24 14.95
N ALA A 41 -10.25 -3.22 14.32
CA ALA A 41 -9.86 -2.78 12.98
C ALA A 41 -8.42 -2.26 12.94
N ARG A 42 -7.98 -1.54 13.99
CA ARG A 42 -6.60 -1.05 14.09
C ARG A 42 -5.59 -2.20 14.17
N ALA A 43 -5.87 -3.20 15.00
CA ALA A 43 -5.01 -4.38 15.14
C ALA A 43 -4.83 -5.13 13.81
N ALA A 44 -5.88 -5.20 12.98
CA ALA A 44 -5.79 -5.79 11.65
C ALA A 44 -4.84 -5.04 10.71
N ILE A 45 -4.88 -3.70 10.73
CA ILE A 45 -3.98 -2.86 9.94
C ILE A 45 -2.52 -3.02 10.42
N ASP A 46 -2.31 -3.11 11.74
CA ASP A 46 -0.98 -3.27 12.33
C ASP A 46 -0.40 -4.67 12.01
N ASP A 47 -1.20 -5.75 12.11
CA ASP A 47 -0.78 -7.10 11.69
C ASP A 47 -0.44 -7.16 10.18
N ALA A 48 -1.25 -6.52 9.33
CA ALA A 48 -0.96 -6.45 7.89
C ALA A 48 0.37 -5.72 7.61
N ARG A 49 0.65 -4.64 8.36
CA ARG A 49 1.89 -3.88 8.27
C ARG A 49 3.10 -4.71 8.70
N ASP A 50 2.99 -5.44 9.81
CA ASP A 50 4.07 -6.29 10.33
C ASP A 50 4.41 -7.43 9.35
N ARG A 51 3.38 -8.07 8.77
CA ARG A 51 3.56 -9.11 7.75
C ARG A 51 4.23 -8.57 6.49
N LEU A 52 3.79 -7.40 6.00
CA LEU A 52 4.37 -6.77 4.82
C LEU A 52 5.82 -6.36 5.08
N ALA A 53 6.12 -5.82 6.26
CA ALA A 53 7.47 -5.45 6.68
C ALA A 53 8.41 -6.66 6.68
N ALA A 54 7.96 -7.81 7.17
CA ALA A 54 8.74 -9.04 7.13
C ALA A 54 9.05 -9.50 5.69
N VAL A 55 8.08 -9.45 4.78
CA VAL A 55 8.26 -9.82 3.36
C VAL A 55 9.25 -8.86 2.67
N LEU A 56 9.11 -7.56 2.91
CA LEU A 56 9.96 -6.52 2.31
C LEU A 56 11.31 -6.34 3.02
N ARG A 57 11.54 -7.03 4.14
CA ARG A 57 12.72 -6.86 5.01
C ARG A 57 12.91 -5.41 5.48
N ALA A 58 11.81 -4.75 5.81
CA ALA A 58 11.75 -3.39 6.33
C ALA A 58 11.24 -3.38 7.78
N LYS A 59 11.30 -2.24 8.45
CA LYS A 59 10.64 -2.04 9.75
C LYS A 59 9.18 -1.60 9.52
N PRO A 60 8.24 -2.00 10.39
CA PRO A 60 6.83 -1.62 10.22
C PRO A 60 6.60 -0.11 10.06
N HIS A 61 7.34 0.72 10.81
CA HIS A 61 7.23 2.18 10.75
C HIS A 61 7.83 2.83 9.48
N GLU A 62 8.54 2.06 8.65
CA GLU A 62 9.05 2.52 7.35
C GLU A 62 8.00 2.36 6.24
N LEU A 63 6.88 1.67 6.52
CA LEU A 63 5.82 1.44 5.54
C LEU A 63 4.70 2.48 5.63
N ILE A 64 4.18 2.89 4.49
CA ILE A 64 2.98 3.72 4.36
C ILE A 64 2.01 2.99 3.43
N PHE A 65 0.76 2.81 3.85
CA PHE A 65 -0.29 2.29 2.97
C PHE A 65 -0.82 3.42 2.09
N THR A 66 -0.93 3.15 0.79
CA THR A 66 -1.52 4.02 -0.24
C THR A 66 -2.60 3.23 -0.99
N GLY A 67 -3.42 3.92 -1.77
CA GLY A 67 -4.48 3.29 -2.57
C GLY A 67 -3.99 2.57 -3.82
N SER A 68 -2.76 2.85 -4.30
CA SER A 68 -2.20 2.23 -5.51
C SER A 68 -0.69 2.44 -5.67
N GLY A 69 -0.08 1.69 -6.60
CA GLY A 69 1.30 1.94 -7.03
C GLY A 69 1.52 3.34 -7.62
N THR A 70 0.53 3.89 -8.34
CA THR A 70 0.60 5.26 -8.88
C THR A 70 0.67 6.30 -7.77
N GLU A 71 -0.11 6.14 -6.71
CA GLU A 71 -0.06 7.03 -5.55
C GLU A 71 1.28 6.92 -4.81
N SER A 72 1.80 5.70 -4.62
CA SER A 72 3.11 5.48 -4.00
C SER A 72 4.24 6.13 -4.78
N ASN A 73 4.28 5.98 -6.10
CA ASN A 73 5.32 6.58 -6.94
C ASN A 73 5.28 8.11 -6.84
N ASN A 74 4.09 8.70 -6.96
CA ASN A 74 3.91 10.14 -6.82
C ASN A 74 4.30 10.65 -5.42
N LEU A 75 3.92 9.91 -4.35
CA LEU A 75 4.31 10.26 -2.99
C LEU A 75 5.84 10.30 -2.85
N ALA A 76 6.54 9.28 -3.37
CA ALA A 76 7.99 9.21 -3.30
C ALA A 76 8.68 10.31 -4.12
N VAL A 77 8.35 10.44 -5.41
CA VAL A 77 9.03 11.36 -6.33
C VAL A 77 8.70 12.81 -6.01
N LEU A 78 7.41 13.15 -5.92
CA LEU A 78 7.00 14.53 -5.64
C LEU A 78 7.32 14.91 -4.20
N GLY A 79 7.21 13.97 -3.26
CA GLY A 79 7.60 14.18 -1.86
C GLY A 79 9.08 14.54 -1.74
N LEU A 80 9.97 13.77 -2.38
CA LEU A 80 11.40 14.04 -2.40
C LEU A 80 11.73 15.36 -3.10
N ALA A 81 11.15 15.62 -4.27
CA ALA A 81 11.38 16.86 -5.01
C ALA A 81 10.93 18.10 -4.23
N ARG A 82 9.84 18.00 -3.46
CA ARG A 82 9.33 19.08 -2.61
C ARG A 82 10.18 19.27 -1.35
N SER A 83 10.64 18.21 -0.71
CA SER A 83 11.47 18.30 0.50
C SER A 83 12.87 18.83 0.20
N GLN A 84 13.40 18.56 -1.00
CA GLN A 84 14.75 18.95 -1.40
C GLN A 84 14.83 20.23 -2.24
N ARG A 85 13.79 21.08 -2.22
CA ARG A 85 13.73 22.33 -3.03
C ARG A 85 14.97 23.23 -2.91
N GLY A 86 15.61 23.26 -1.73
CA GLY A 86 16.84 24.03 -1.50
C GLY A 86 18.11 23.46 -2.14
N ARG A 87 18.08 22.21 -2.60
CA ARG A 87 19.25 21.51 -3.20
C ARG A 87 19.23 21.49 -4.73
N GLY A 88 18.16 22.00 -5.34
CA GLY A 88 17.98 22.04 -6.79
C GLY A 88 16.73 21.29 -7.27
N ARG A 89 16.59 21.16 -8.59
CA ARG A 89 15.40 20.60 -9.26
C ARG A 89 15.74 19.50 -10.28
N HIS A 90 16.92 18.90 -10.18
CA HIS A 90 17.37 17.87 -11.10
C HIS A 90 16.99 16.47 -10.58
N LEU A 91 16.35 15.67 -11.43
CA LEU A 91 15.95 14.28 -11.18
C LEU A 91 16.47 13.42 -12.33
N ILE A 92 16.81 12.16 -12.02
CA ILE A 92 17.27 11.17 -12.99
C ILE A 92 16.30 9.99 -12.93
N CYS A 93 15.77 9.59 -14.07
CA CYS A 93 14.94 8.39 -14.24
C CYS A 93 15.31 7.66 -15.54
N SER A 94 14.87 6.41 -15.67
CA SER A 94 15.02 5.63 -16.90
C SER A 94 13.97 6.04 -17.95
N SER A 95 14.27 5.82 -19.23
CA SER A 95 13.31 6.05 -20.32
C SER A 95 12.24 4.96 -20.46
N VAL A 96 12.35 3.88 -19.68
CA VAL A 96 11.42 2.73 -19.72
C VAL A 96 10.60 2.58 -18.44
N GLU A 97 10.57 3.60 -17.59
CA GLU A 97 9.72 3.59 -16.40
C GLU A 97 8.23 3.53 -16.77
N HIS A 98 7.41 3.06 -15.81
CA HIS A 98 5.96 3.17 -15.93
C HIS A 98 5.54 4.65 -15.94
N HIS A 99 4.43 4.97 -16.63
CA HIS A 99 3.84 6.33 -16.71
C HIS A 99 3.52 7.02 -15.36
N ALA A 100 3.62 6.29 -14.25
CA ALA A 100 3.35 6.80 -12.91
C ALA A 100 4.60 7.38 -12.22
N VAL A 101 5.76 7.26 -12.85
CA VAL A 101 7.05 7.82 -12.41
C VAL A 101 7.35 9.05 -13.27
#